data_AF-A0A6M1YCV8-F1
#
_entry.id   AF-A0A6M1YCV8-F1
#
_cell.length_a   1.000
_cell.length_b   1.000
_cell.length_c   1.000
_cell.angle_alpha   90.00
_cell.angle_beta   90.00
_cell.angle_gamma   90.00
#
_symmetry.space_group_name_H-M   'P 1'
#
loop_
_entity.id
_entity.type
_entity.pdbx_description
1 polymer ?
#
loop_
_entity_poly.entity_id
_entity_poly.type
_entity_poly.pdbx_seq_one_letter_code
_entity_poly.pdbx_strand_id
1 'polypeptide(L)'
;MLRSAVLLLLFAVTPMSVAQIAPPPERGAVQTVDLVADLSGASLRQVEIIRLLIRAADIIDGLYRRQMAPGGFYPEDMSDAEFAAWEDPAATDPYTRIVRHADGALEAVPYHEAWAPELGQVARLLARAAEVTRHEPLRHYLVLRARALLTDDHARADAAWLALRDSDVDVLIGPFDTAADTRFGLKAAFSTHLLLRDWAWGARLAGFTVFLPRVQRTLPVSEAFKATVPQVDMKLAVYDLLYQAGHGAARAGEGRAEVAADRRVRLQQGPRALQLRNIMRARFDALVAPVAAELLAPELRDAVRFEPFFLNTMLEEMAHALGVQRTIDDRQTVHEALGAQAATIEAAKGAVLSLWLVDWLQAHGELPDTKPLEHQAGFLAGLLHAIRFDATSATGRARLLVFNYFRDWGAFRRDMASGTYRIDPVAMRAATETLAAQLLTLQGAGDEAGAAALVADLAGLRPELREDLARLAGAGVPTGLVFRQGENLLGL
;
A
#
# COMPACT_ATOMS: atom_id res chain seq x y z
N MET A 1 -57.56 -6.99 -24.73
CA MET A 1 -57.03 -8.36 -24.81
C MET A 1 -55.53 -8.30 -25.04
N LEU A 2 -54.78 -9.00 -24.16
CA LEU A 2 -53.37 -9.45 -24.18
C LEU A 2 -52.28 -8.48 -24.71
N ARG A 3 -51.33 -7.96 -23.91
CA ARG A 3 -50.28 -8.58 -23.06
C ARG A 3 -49.34 -9.56 -23.79
N SER A 4 -48.07 -9.17 -23.91
CA SER A 4 -46.87 -10.01 -24.01
C SER A 4 -45.69 -9.15 -23.54
N ALA A 5 -45.41 -9.08 -22.23
CA ALA A 5 -44.55 -9.99 -21.46
C ALA A 5 -43.07 -9.86 -21.86
N VAL A 6 -42.40 -8.86 -21.28
CA VAL A 6 -40.94 -8.75 -21.21
C VAL A 6 -40.45 -9.75 -20.17
N LEU A 7 -39.54 -10.61 -20.60
CA LEU A 7 -38.96 -11.70 -19.85
C LEU A 7 -38.01 -11.14 -18.76
N LEU A 8 -38.41 -11.23 -17.49
CA LEU A 8 -37.51 -11.09 -16.34
C LEU A 8 -36.55 -12.29 -16.31
N LEU A 9 -35.26 -12.05 -16.57
CA LEU A 9 -34.19 -12.96 -16.22
C LEU A 9 -33.79 -12.69 -14.77
N LEU A 10 -34.35 -13.51 -13.88
CA LEU A 10 -33.91 -13.68 -12.49
C LEU A 10 -32.46 -14.18 -12.48
N PHE A 11 -31.52 -13.32 -12.11
CA PHE A 11 -30.21 -13.77 -11.64
C PHE A 11 -30.41 -14.42 -10.26
N ALA A 12 -30.48 -15.74 -10.26
CA ALA A 12 -30.34 -16.53 -9.05
C ALA A 12 -28.93 -16.30 -8.48
N VAL A 13 -28.85 -15.54 -7.39
CA VAL A 13 -27.68 -15.47 -6.53
C VAL A 13 -27.43 -16.88 -5.99
N THR A 14 -26.46 -17.57 -6.58
CA THR A 14 -25.92 -18.77 -5.95
C THR A 14 -25.17 -18.32 -4.69
N PRO A 15 -25.40 -18.96 -3.53
CA PRO A 15 -24.64 -18.63 -2.33
C PRO A 15 -23.17 -18.90 -2.63
N MET A 16 -22.36 -17.85 -2.64
CA MET A 16 -20.91 -18.00 -2.67
C MET A 16 -20.54 -18.96 -1.54
N SER A 17 -19.84 -20.02 -1.92
CA SER A 17 -19.12 -20.89 -0.99
C SER A 17 -18.42 -20.01 0.03
N VAL A 18 -18.73 -20.23 1.30
CA VAL A 18 -18.09 -19.58 2.44
C VAL A 18 -16.60 -19.89 2.32
N ALA A 19 -15.88 -18.98 1.68
CA ALA A 19 -14.43 -18.98 1.67
C ALA A 19 -13.99 -19.08 3.12
N GLN A 20 -13.09 -20.01 3.39
CA GLN A 20 -12.42 -20.16 4.67
C GLN A 20 -12.02 -18.76 5.15
N ILE A 21 -12.72 -18.29 6.17
CA ILE A 21 -12.46 -17.01 6.83
C ILE A 21 -10.99 -17.08 7.23
N ALA A 22 -10.16 -16.26 6.59
CA ALA A 22 -8.76 -16.11 6.99
C ALA A 22 -8.75 -15.94 8.52
N PRO A 23 -7.90 -16.66 9.26
CA PRO A 23 -7.83 -16.46 10.70
C PRO A 23 -7.61 -14.96 10.94
N PRO A 24 -8.32 -14.35 11.90
CA PRO A 24 -8.14 -12.93 12.17
C PRO A 24 -6.66 -12.66 12.41
N PRO A 25 -6.10 -11.55 11.89
CA PRO A 25 -4.69 -11.24 12.07
C PRO A 25 -4.37 -11.30 13.56
N GLU A 26 -3.21 -11.88 13.87
CA GLU A 26 -2.75 -12.05 15.24
C GLU A 26 -2.84 -10.70 15.98
N ARG A 27 -3.67 -10.63 17.03
CA ARG A 27 -3.77 -9.44 17.90
C ARG A 27 -2.58 -9.43 18.85
N GLY A 28 -1.41 -9.07 18.33
CA GLY A 28 -0.19 -8.88 19.11
C GLY A 28 -0.04 -7.45 19.64
N ALA A 29 1.07 -7.22 20.33
CA ALA A 29 1.42 -5.90 20.85
C ALA A 29 1.59 -4.89 19.71
N VAL A 30 1.06 -3.69 19.90
CA VAL A 30 1.27 -2.56 18.99
C VAL A 30 2.36 -1.67 19.60
N GLN A 31 3.37 -1.34 18.80
CA GLN A 31 4.45 -0.46 19.25
C GLN A 31 4.14 0.99 18.90
N THR A 32 4.33 1.88 19.87
CA THR A 32 4.26 3.33 19.64
C THR A 32 5.61 3.84 19.13
N VAL A 33 5.63 4.53 17.99
CA VAL A 33 6.84 5.07 17.34
C VAL A 33 6.67 6.56 17.05
N ASP A 34 7.74 7.33 17.13
CA ASP A 34 7.71 8.73 16.71
C ASP A 34 7.75 8.86 15.20
N LEU A 35 6.79 9.60 14.65
CA LEU A 35 6.79 10.04 13.27
C LEU A 35 7.72 11.25 13.16
N VAL A 36 8.92 11.00 12.66
CA VAL A 36 9.95 12.02 12.43
C VAL A 36 10.22 12.16 10.94
N ALA A 37 10.62 13.36 10.54
CA ALA A 37 11.08 13.67 9.19
C ALA A 37 12.14 14.78 9.26
N ASP A 38 13.10 14.78 8.34
CA ASP A 38 14.14 15.80 8.28
C ASP A 38 13.63 17.06 7.56
N LEU A 39 13.38 18.12 8.32
CA LEU A 39 12.98 19.43 7.80
C LEU A 39 14.15 20.42 7.68
N SER A 40 15.40 19.99 7.87
CA SER A 40 16.57 20.89 7.84
C SER A 40 16.75 21.60 6.48
N GLY A 41 16.31 20.97 5.39
CA GLY A 41 16.28 21.55 4.05
C GLY A 41 15.04 22.41 3.74
N ALA A 42 14.06 22.49 4.65
CA ALA A 42 12.83 23.23 4.41
C ALA A 42 13.02 24.75 4.59
N SER A 43 12.61 25.51 3.59
CA SER A 43 12.50 26.97 3.66
C SER A 43 11.45 27.42 4.69
N LEU A 44 11.59 28.66 5.19
CA LEU A 44 10.61 29.26 6.11
C LEU A 44 9.18 29.25 5.56
N ARG A 45 9.01 29.38 4.24
CA ARG A 45 7.70 29.30 3.58
C ARG A 45 7.12 27.88 3.62
N GLN A 46 7.94 26.87 3.36
CA GLN A 46 7.50 25.47 3.46
C GLN A 46 7.13 25.13 4.90
N VAL A 47 7.92 25.57 5.89
CA VAL A 47 7.58 25.42 7.31
C VAL A 47 6.25 26.08 7.65
N GLU A 48 6.00 27.32 7.19
CA GLU A 48 4.72 28.00 7.39
C GLU A 48 3.55 27.23 6.76
N ILE A 49 3.72 26.73 5.53
CA ILE A 49 2.73 25.87 4.86
C ILE A 49 2.47 24.61 5.67
N ILE A 50 3.50 23.90 6.12
CA ILE A 50 3.39 22.68 6.93
C ILE A 50 2.57 22.95 8.20
N ARG A 51 2.86 24.01 8.96
CA ARG A 51 2.09 24.37 10.16
C ARG A 51 0.63 24.72 9.86
N LEU A 52 0.36 25.40 8.74
CA LEU A 52 -1.03 25.66 8.29
C LEU A 52 -1.77 24.36 7.98
N LEU A 53 -1.10 23.41 7.31
CA LEU A 53 -1.67 22.13 6.92
C LEU A 53 -1.84 21.17 8.11
N ILE A 54 -0.95 21.18 9.11
CA ILE A 54 -1.12 20.41 10.36
C ILE A 54 -2.38 20.89 11.10
N ARG A 55 -2.55 22.21 11.26
CA ARG A 55 -3.77 22.76 11.88
C ARG A 55 -5.05 22.39 11.12
N ALA A 56 -4.98 22.35 9.79
CA ALA A 56 -6.10 21.91 8.97
C ALA A 56 -6.38 20.41 9.18
N ALA A 57 -5.33 19.58 9.27
CA ALA A 57 -5.42 18.15 9.55
C ALA A 57 -6.03 17.87 10.93
N ASP A 58 -5.72 18.65 11.95
CA ASP A 58 -6.31 18.49 13.30
C ASP A 58 -7.83 18.70 13.30
N ILE A 59 -8.32 19.68 12.54
CA ILE A 59 -9.77 19.91 12.37
C ILE A 59 -10.40 18.71 11.64
N ILE A 60 -9.74 18.20 10.60
CA ILE A 60 -10.17 17.00 9.87
C ILE A 60 -10.20 15.77 10.79
N ASP A 61 -9.25 15.61 11.70
CA ASP A 61 -9.26 14.52 12.67
C ASP A 61 -10.48 14.61 13.59
N GLY A 62 -10.80 15.81 14.07
CA GLY A 62 -12.00 16.07 14.86
C GLY A 62 -13.29 15.76 14.10
N LEU A 63 -13.36 16.12 12.81
CA LEU A 63 -14.47 15.77 11.94
C LEU A 63 -14.61 14.27 11.76
N TYR A 64 -13.53 13.55 11.47
CA TYR A 64 -13.56 12.09 11.35
C TYR A 64 -14.03 11.39 12.62
N ARG A 65 -13.61 11.85 13.80
CA ARG A 65 -14.11 11.30 15.08
C ARG A 65 -15.63 11.47 15.23
N ARG A 66 -16.19 12.59 14.75
CA ARG A 66 -17.64 12.79 14.65
C ARG A 66 -18.28 11.93 13.56
N GLN A 67 -17.55 11.72 12.46
CA GLN A 67 -17.72 10.67 11.43
C GLN A 67 -18.17 9.33 12.03
N MET A 68 -17.32 8.85 12.93
CA MET A 68 -17.37 7.51 13.53
C MET A 68 -18.22 7.42 14.80
N ALA A 69 -18.63 8.56 15.37
CA ALA A 69 -19.53 8.56 16.51
C ALA A 69 -20.94 8.08 16.10
N PRO A 70 -21.72 7.52 17.03
CA PRO A 70 -23.14 7.28 16.80
C PRO A 70 -23.84 8.55 16.26
N GLY A 71 -24.66 8.42 15.21
CA GLY A 71 -25.26 9.60 14.55
C GLY A 71 -24.36 10.31 13.53
N GLY A 72 -23.11 9.86 13.35
CA GLY A 72 -22.10 10.52 12.52
C GLY A 72 -22.40 10.50 11.02
N PHE A 73 -22.57 9.30 10.45
CA PHE A 73 -23.01 9.10 9.06
C PHE A 73 -24.53 8.98 8.91
N TYR A 74 -25.17 8.30 9.86
CA TYR A 74 -26.58 7.95 9.84
C TYR A 74 -27.20 8.13 11.23
N PRO A 75 -28.51 8.40 11.35
CA PRO A 75 -29.18 8.45 12.65
C PRO A 75 -29.08 7.09 13.35
N GLU A 76 -28.88 7.11 14.68
CA GLU A 76 -28.70 5.89 15.48
C GLU A 76 -29.94 5.00 15.49
N ASP A 77 -31.12 5.63 15.44
CA ASP A 77 -32.43 4.97 15.48
C ASP A 77 -32.96 4.59 14.08
N MET A 78 -32.25 4.96 13.01
CA MET A 78 -32.63 4.63 11.65
C MET A 78 -32.46 3.14 11.41
N SER A 79 -33.48 2.47 10.89
CA SER A 79 -33.39 1.07 10.49
C SER A 79 -32.93 0.91 9.03
N ASP A 80 -32.35 -0.25 8.69
CA ASP A 80 -31.94 -0.52 7.30
C ASP A 80 -33.14 -0.56 6.35
N ALA A 81 -34.29 -1.06 6.82
CA ALA A 81 -35.52 -1.12 6.04
C ALA A 81 -36.11 0.28 5.77
N GLU A 82 -36.03 1.18 6.75
CA GLU A 82 -36.42 2.57 6.59
C GLU A 82 -35.53 3.28 5.57
N PHE A 83 -34.20 3.12 5.67
CA PHE A 83 -33.27 3.69 4.70
C PHE A 83 -33.49 3.13 3.29
N ALA A 84 -33.74 1.83 3.16
CA ALA A 84 -34.01 1.20 1.87
C ALA A 84 -35.35 1.63 1.25
N ALA A 85 -36.34 2.00 2.06
CA ALA A 85 -37.64 2.49 1.60
C ALA A 85 -37.65 3.99 1.30
N TRP A 86 -36.62 4.72 1.75
CA TRP A 86 -36.50 6.16 1.52
C TRP A 86 -35.90 6.45 0.14
N GLU A 87 -36.74 6.96 -0.76
CA GLU A 87 -36.34 7.31 -2.13
C GLU A 87 -35.79 8.73 -2.21
N ASP A 88 -34.51 8.91 -1.85
CA ASP A 88 -33.75 10.13 -2.10
C ASP A 88 -32.42 9.81 -2.81
N PRO A 89 -32.17 10.33 -4.03
CA PRO A 89 -30.92 10.06 -4.73
C PRO A 89 -29.67 10.52 -3.95
N ALA A 90 -29.78 11.57 -3.14
CA ALA A 90 -28.70 12.08 -2.30
C ALA A 90 -28.39 11.16 -1.11
N ALA A 91 -29.28 10.22 -0.78
CA ALA A 91 -29.07 9.24 0.30
C ALA A 91 -27.87 8.33 0.03
N THR A 92 -27.53 8.09 -1.23
CA THR A 92 -26.38 7.26 -1.63
C THR A 92 -25.14 8.08 -2.00
N ASP A 93 -25.24 9.41 -2.01
CA ASP A 93 -24.10 10.28 -2.29
C ASP A 93 -23.03 10.10 -1.19
N PRO A 94 -21.75 9.90 -1.55
CA PRO A 94 -20.68 9.75 -0.58
C PRO A 94 -20.43 10.97 0.29
N TYR A 95 -20.89 12.16 -0.13
CA TYR A 95 -20.65 13.44 0.54
C TYR A 95 -21.88 13.97 1.26
N THR A 96 -22.80 13.10 1.67
CA THR A 96 -23.96 13.46 2.49
C THR A 96 -23.98 12.75 3.84
N ARG A 97 -24.45 13.44 4.87
CA ARG A 97 -24.79 12.89 6.17
C ARG A 97 -26.29 12.72 6.23
N ILE A 98 -26.76 11.55 6.67
CA ILE A 98 -28.19 11.33 6.85
C ILE A 98 -28.57 11.79 8.26
N VAL A 99 -29.58 12.67 8.33
CA VAL A 99 -30.11 13.18 9.59
C VAL A 99 -31.60 12.88 9.68
N ARG A 100 -32.11 12.81 10.91
CA ARG A 100 -33.55 12.71 11.19
C ARG A 100 -34.03 14.02 11.78
N HIS A 101 -35.10 14.57 11.22
CA HIS A 101 -35.77 15.75 11.75
C HIS A 101 -36.74 15.41 12.89
N ALA A 102 -37.22 16.43 13.60
CA ALA A 102 -38.14 16.28 14.71
C ALA A 102 -39.51 15.67 14.31
N ASP A 103 -39.90 15.80 13.04
CA ASP A 103 -41.11 15.19 12.47
C ASP A 103 -40.92 13.72 12.03
N GLY A 104 -39.70 13.19 12.19
CA GLY A 104 -39.32 11.83 11.83
C GLY A 104 -38.81 11.67 10.40
N ALA A 105 -38.86 12.72 9.56
CA ALA A 105 -38.37 12.65 8.19
C ALA A 105 -36.84 12.53 8.13
N LEU A 106 -36.35 11.75 7.17
CA LEU A 106 -34.92 11.66 6.85
C LEU A 106 -34.54 12.75 5.84
N GLU A 107 -33.34 13.30 5.99
CA GLU A 107 -32.74 14.26 5.06
C GLU A 107 -31.27 13.88 4.80
N ALA A 108 -30.85 13.99 3.53
CA ALA A 108 -29.45 13.84 3.12
C ALA A 108 -28.79 15.21 3.08
N VAL A 109 -28.11 15.60 4.15
CA VAL A 109 -27.45 16.90 4.27
C VAL A 109 -26.05 16.83 3.66
N PRO A 110 -25.71 17.65 2.65
CA PRO A 110 -24.35 17.72 2.09
C PRO A 110 -23.30 18.03 3.16
N TYR A 111 -22.08 17.51 3.01
CA TYR A 111 -21.01 17.68 3.99
C TYR A 111 -20.62 19.14 4.19
N HIS A 112 -20.57 19.93 3.12
CA HIS A 112 -20.28 21.37 3.24
C HIS A 112 -21.29 22.13 4.10
N GLU A 113 -22.52 21.63 4.23
CA GLU A 113 -23.56 22.18 5.11
C GLU A 113 -23.49 21.54 6.52
N ALA A 114 -23.42 20.21 6.58
CA ALA A 114 -23.40 19.46 7.84
C ALA A 114 -22.20 19.80 8.74
N TRP A 115 -21.08 20.22 8.14
CA TRP A 115 -19.81 20.53 8.81
C TRP A 115 -19.29 21.93 8.45
N ALA A 116 -20.19 22.87 8.10
CA ALA A 116 -19.84 24.19 7.57
C ALA A 116 -18.83 24.99 8.43
N PRO A 117 -18.95 25.05 9.78
CA PRO A 117 -18.00 25.81 10.60
C PRO A 117 -16.56 25.30 10.49
N GLU A 118 -16.38 23.98 10.58
CA GLU A 118 -15.08 23.32 10.52
C GLU A 118 -14.49 23.36 9.11
N LEU A 119 -15.29 23.02 8.10
CA LEU A 119 -14.85 23.04 6.69
C LEU A 119 -14.52 24.47 6.24
N GLY A 120 -15.24 25.48 6.73
CA GLY A 120 -14.89 26.88 6.57
C GLY A 120 -13.52 27.26 7.16
N GLN A 121 -13.16 26.71 8.32
CA GLN A 121 -11.83 26.92 8.91
C GLN A 121 -10.73 26.22 8.11
N VAL A 122 -10.95 24.97 7.71
CA VAL A 122 -10.01 24.21 6.87
C VAL A 122 -9.79 24.94 5.54
N ALA A 123 -10.86 25.38 4.87
CA ALA A 123 -10.77 26.13 3.61
C ALA A 123 -9.93 27.41 3.75
N ARG A 124 -10.06 28.16 4.85
CA ARG A 124 -9.24 29.35 5.12
C ARG A 124 -7.76 29.01 5.33
N LEU A 125 -7.45 27.92 6.03
CA LEU A 125 -6.07 27.47 6.23
C LEU A 125 -5.43 27.02 4.92
N LEU A 126 -6.17 26.31 4.06
CA LEU A 126 -5.72 25.92 2.73
C LEU A 126 -5.50 27.13 1.81
N ALA A 127 -6.42 28.11 1.83
CA ALA A 127 -6.26 29.36 1.08
C ALA A 127 -5.02 30.14 1.54
N ARG A 128 -4.76 30.22 2.85
CA ARG A 128 -3.55 30.84 3.38
C ARG A 128 -2.28 30.11 2.95
N ALA A 129 -2.28 28.77 2.98
CA ALA A 129 -1.16 27.99 2.46
C ALA A 129 -0.91 28.24 0.96
N ALA A 130 -1.99 28.45 0.18
CA ALA A 130 -1.92 28.79 -1.23
C ALA A 130 -1.30 30.18 -1.48
N GLU A 131 -1.52 31.15 -0.60
CA GLU A 131 -0.88 32.48 -0.63
C GLU A 131 0.62 32.41 -0.32
N VAL A 132 1.03 31.52 0.59
CA VAL A 132 2.42 31.39 1.03
C VAL A 132 3.29 30.68 -0.03
N THR A 133 2.75 29.64 -0.67
CA THR A 133 3.49 28.86 -1.68
C THR A 133 3.78 29.66 -2.94
N ARG A 134 4.93 29.40 -3.55
CA ARG A 134 5.32 29.92 -4.87
C ARG A 134 5.14 28.89 -5.99
N HIS A 135 4.77 27.66 -5.64
CA HIS A 135 4.56 26.60 -6.61
C HIS A 135 3.12 26.69 -7.13
N GLU A 136 2.95 27.22 -8.35
CA GLU A 136 1.64 27.49 -8.95
C GLU A 136 0.72 26.25 -9.02
N PRO A 137 1.20 25.03 -9.37
CA PRO A 137 0.34 23.85 -9.32
C PRO A 137 -0.16 23.51 -7.91
N LEU A 138 0.70 23.65 -6.88
CA LEU A 138 0.28 23.44 -5.49
C LEU A 138 -0.73 24.52 -5.06
N ARG A 139 -0.47 25.78 -5.40
CA ARG A 139 -1.43 26.88 -5.15
C ARG A 139 -2.78 26.57 -5.77
N HIS A 140 -2.80 26.17 -7.03
CA HIS A 140 -4.00 25.82 -7.76
C HIS A 140 -4.78 24.69 -7.07
N TYR A 141 -4.09 23.61 -6.69
CA TYR A 141 -4.70 22.51 -5.94
C TYR A 141 -5.29 22.99 -4.60
N LEU A 142 -4.55 23.75 -3.79
CA LEU A 142 -5.00 24.22 -2.48
C LEU A 142 -6.25 25.11 -2.60
N VAL A 143 -6.30 25.99 -3.60
CA VAL A 143 -7.49 26.82 -3.89
C VAL A 143 -8.69 25.98 -4.30
N LEU A 144 -8.50 25.03 -5.23
CA LEU A 144 -9.58 24.13 -5.64
C LEU A 144 -10.07 23.27 -4.48
N ARG A 145 -9.16 22.77 -3.65
CA ARG A 145 -9.51 21.97 -2.47
C ARG A 145 -10.27 22.79 -1.43
N ALA A 146 -9.83 24.01 -1.16
CA ALA A 146 -10.54 24.92 -0.27
C ALA A 146 -11.98 25.17 -0.75
N ARG A 147 -12.17 25.40 -2.06
CA ARG A 147 -13.50 25.56 -2.67
C ARG A 147 -14.34 24.28 -2.58
N ALA A 148 -13.74 23.13 -2.86
CA ALA A 148 -14.43 21.84 -2.83
C ALA A 148 -15.04 21.57 -1.44
N LEU A 149 -14.31 21.87 -0.36
CA LEU A 149 -14.83 21.71 1.01
C LEU A 149 -16.01 22.64 1.36
N LEU A 150 -16.26 23.67 0.55
CA LEU A 150 -17.38 24.60 0.73
C LEU A 150 -18.55 24.34 -0.23
N THR A 151 -18.40 23.41 -1.17
CA THR A 151 -19.36 23.21 -2.27
C THR A 151 -19.57 21.74 -2.66
N ASP A 152 -18.85 20.81 -2.03
CA ASP A 152 -18.75 19.38 -2.35
C ASP A 152 -18.33 19.04 -3.81
N ASP A 153 -17.82 20.01 -4.60
CA ASP A 153 -17.21 19.77 -5.93
C ASP A 153 -15.75 19.26 -5.81
N HIS A 154 -15.58 18.00 -5.44
CA HIS A 154 -14.27 17.38 -5.20
C HIS A 154 -13.51 16.97 -6.46
N ALA A 155 -14.20 16.69 -7.58
CA ALA A 155 -13.60 16.09 -8.77
C ALA A 155 -12.47 16.93 -9.37
N ARG A 156 -12.64 18.26 -9.40
CA ARG A 156 -11.61 19.18 -9.91
C ARG A 156 -10.38 19.24 -9.00
N ALA A 157 -10.59 19.25 -7.69
CA ALA A 157 -9.49 19.25 -6.73
C ALA A 157 -8.72 17.92 -6.76
N ASP A 158 -9.42 16.80 -6.93
CA ASP A 158 -8.80 15.47 -7.08
C ASP A 158 -7.97 15.38 -8.37
N ALA A 159 -8.49 15.87 -9.50
CA ALA A 159 -7.75 15.93 -10.75
C ALA A 159 -6.49 16.82 -10.64
N ALA A 160 -6.61 17.98 -9.97
CA ALA A 160 -5.47 18.88 -9.74
C ALA A 160 -4.40 18.22 -8.86
N TRP A 161 -4.79 17.48 -7.83
CA TRP A 161 -3.86 16.72 -6.98
C TRP A 161 -3.14 15.62 -7.75
N LEU A 162 -3.87 14.85 -8.56
CA LEU A 162 -3.28 13.81 -9.42
C LEU A 162 -2.34 14.38 -10.49
N ALA A 163 -2.47 15.66 -10.84
CA ALA A 163 -1.58 16.36 -11.76
C ALA A 163 -0.34 16.96 -11.08
N LEU A 164 -0.26 17.00 -9.74
CA LEU A 164 0.93 17.46 -9.04
C LEU A 164 2.12 16.52 -9.35
N ARG A 165 3.25 17.12 -9.72
CA ARG A 165 4.49 16.40 -10.00
C ARG A 165 5.58 16.88 -9.08
N ASP A 166 5.84 18.19 -9.04
CA ASP A 166 7.08 18.77 -8.53
C ASP A 166 6.88 19.68 -7.32
N SER A 167 6.04 19.24 -6.38
CA SER A 167 5.82 19.93 -5.11
C SER A 167 6.69 19.35 -4.01
N ASP A 168 7.38 20.20 -3.25
CA ASP A 168 8.15 19.77 -2.08
C ASP A 168 7.22 19.28 -0.96
N VAL A 169 6.22 20.08 -0.62
CA VAL A 169 5.16 19.73 0.33
C VAL A 169 3.95 19.27 -0.48
N ASP A 170 3.43 18.10 -0.15
CA ASP A 170 2.23 17.55 -0.75
C ASP A 170 1.19 17.29 0.34
N VAL A 171 -0.08 17.43 0.00
CA VAL A 171 -1.17 17.17 0.94
C VAL A 171 -2.35 16.57 0.22
N LEU A 172 -2.88 15.49 0.77
CA LEU A 172 -4.17 14.93 0.39
C LEU A 172 -5.10 15.14 1.58
N ILE A 173 -6.08 16.05 1.48
CA ILE A 173 -6.98 16.44 2.58
C ILE A 173 -8.44 16.52 2.12
N GLY A 174 -9.36 15.88 2.84
CA GLY A 174 -10.80 15.90 2.54
C GLY A 174 -11.49 14.54 2.72
N PRO A 175 -12.74 14.40 2.24
CA PRO A 175 -13.48 13.14 2.27
C PRO A 175 -13.08 12.25 1.08
N PHE A 176 -12.73 10.98 1.32
CA PHE A 176 -12.12 10.15 0.26
C PHE A 176 -12.61 8.70 0.10
N ASP A 177 -12.43 7.85 1.11
CA ASP A 177 -12.76 6.41 1.05
C ASP A 177 -14.04 6.14 1.86
N THR A 178 -14.85 5.16 1.43
CA THR A 178 -16.09 4.77 2.10
C THR A 178 -15.93 3.58 3.04
N ALA A 179 -14.73 2.99 3.13
CA ALA A 179 -14.44 1.84 3.97
C ALA A 179 -14.64 2.10 5.48
N ALA A 180 -14.67 3.36 5.90
CA ALA A 180 -15.00 3.72 7.28
C ALA A 180 -16.50 3.55 7.59
N ASP A 181 -17.36 3.66 6.58
CA ASP A 181 -18.78 3.35 6.72
C ASP A 181 -18.97 1.84 6.71
N THR A 182 -18.94 1.24 7.90
CA THR A 182 -19.11 -0.20 8.07
C THR A 182 -20.56 -0.66 7.95
N ARG A 183 -21.53 0.25 7.86
CA ARG A 183 -22.96 -0.09 7.79
C ARG A 183 -23.37 -0.35 6.35
N PHE A 184 -23.04 0.57 5.43
CA PHE A 184 -23.42 0.44 4.02
C PHE A 184 -22.26 0.64 3.03
N GLY A 185 -21.12 1.17 3.48
CA GLY A 185 -19.98 1.45 2.61
C GLY A 185 -20.24 2.55 1.58
N LEU A 186 -21.16 3.46 1.87
CA LEU A 186 -21.58 4.54 0.96
C LEU A 186 -20.88 5.86 1.27
N LYS A 187 -20.66 6.18 2.55
CA LYS A 187 -20.25 7.53 2.97
C LYS A 187 -18.74 7.70 3.07
N ALA A 188 -18.22 8.76 2.44
CA ALA A 188 -16.80 9.05 2.43
C ALA A 188 -16.33 9.61 3.78
N ALA A 189 -15.22 9.08 4.29
CA ALA A 189 -14.62 9.55 5.52
C ALA A 189 -13.57 10.63 5.28
N PHE A 190 -13.52 11.63 6.17
CA PHE A 190 -12.48 12.63 6.15
C PHE A 190 -11.12 12.03 6.51
N SER A 191 -10.07 12.39 5.77
CA SER A 191 -8.69 12.08 6.12
C SER A 191 -7.72 13.15 5.63
N THR A 192 -6.49 13.10 6.16
CA THR A 192 -5.37 13.93 5.72
C THR A 192 -4.08 13.14 5.70
N HIS A 193 -3.29 13.32 4.65
CA HIS A 193 -1.90 12.89 4.55
C HIS A 193 -1.06 14.10 4.15
N LEU A 194 -0.20 14.56 5.05
CA LEU A 194 0.75 15.64 4.80
C LEU A 194 2.12 15.03 4.56
N LEU A 195 2.71 15.31 3.40
CA LEU A 195 3.89 14.64 2.90
C LEU A 195 4.98 15.65 2.55
N LEU A 196 6.24 15.23 2.74
CA LEU A 196 7.42 15.93 2.23
C LEU A 196 8.12 15.05 1.20
N ARG A 197 8.40 15.59 0.02
CA ARG A 197 9.05 14.84 -1.05
C ARG A 197 10.54 14.64 -0.75
N ASP A 198 11.00 13.40 -0.90
CA ASP A 198 12.42 13.05 -0.88
C ASP A 198 12.98 13.09 -2.30
N TRP A 199 13.50 14.25 -2.68
CA TRP A 199 14.06 14.49 -4.02
C TRP A 199 15.30 13.66 -4.31
N ALA A 200 16.14 13.42 -3.30
CA ALA A 200 17.37 12.65 -3.46
C ALA A 200 17.04 11.19 -3.82
N TRP A 201 16.11 10.58 -3.09
CA TRP A 201 15.63 9.25 -3.42
C TRP A 201 14.84 9.19 -4.72
N GLY A 202 13.99 10.20 -4.99
CA GLY A 202 13.30 10.30 -6.28
C GLY A 202 14.26 10.31 -7.48
N ALA A 203 15.34 11.09 -7.39
CA ALA A 203 16.37 11.13 -8.42
C ALA A 203 17.12 9.81 -8.56
N ARG A 204 17.44 9.13 -7.44
CA ARG A 204 18.06 7.81 -7.44
C ARG A 204 17.20 6.77 -8.17
N LEU A 205 15.90 6.72 -7.88
CA LEU A 205 14.97 5.79 -8.55
C LEU A 205 14.80 6.11 -10.04
N ALA A 206 14.72 7.40 -10.40
CA ALA A 206 14.68 7.83 -11.79
C ALA A 206 15.94 7.40 -12.57
N GLY A 207 17.10 7.33 -11.91
CA GLY A 207 18.31 6.75 -12.50
C GLY A 207 18.14 5.27 -12.88
N PHE A 208 17.47 4.48 -12.04
CA PHE A 208 17.27 3.06 -12.30
C PHE A 208 16.28 2.77 -13.44
N THR A 209 15.27 3.62 -13.65
CA THR A 209 14.26 3.39 -14.70
C THR A 209 14.86 3.46 -16.11
N VAL A 210 15.95 4.22 -16.29
CA VAL A 210 16.70 4.30 -17.55
C VAL A 210 17.25 2.93 -17.98
N PHE A 211 17.53 2.03 -17.03
CA PHE A 211 18.05 0.70 -17.33
C PHE A 211 16.97 -0.31 -17.73
N LEU A 212 15.68 -0.04 -17.50
CA LEU A 212 14.60 -1.01 -17.74
C LEU A 212 14.63 -1.66 -19.14
N PRO A 213 14.83 -0.92 -20.25
CA PRO A 213 14.93 -1.56 -21.58
C PRO A 213 16.13 -2.50 -21.73
N ARG A 214 17.26 -2.19 -21.07
CA ARG A 214 18.46 -3.05 -21.08
C ARG A 214 18.24 -4.28 -20.20
N VAL A 215 17.72 -4.06 -19.00
CA VAL A 215 17.36 -5.09 -18.03
C VAL A 215 16.41 -6.11 -18.65
N GLN A 216 15.36 -5.67 -19.33
CA GLN A 216 14.39 -6.52 -20.04
C GLN A 216 15.06 -7.50 -21.03
N ARG A 217 16.05 -7.03 -21.80
CA ARG A 217 16.81 -7.87 -22.75
C ARG A 217 17.77 -8.84 -22.07
N THR A 218 18.09 -8.61 -20.80
CA THR A 218 18.98 -9.46 -20.01
C THR A 218 18.24 -10.37 -19.03
N LEU A 219 16.90 -10.34 -19.00
CA LEU A 219 16.11 -11.20 -18.11
C LEU A 219 16.57 -12.67 -18.21
N PRO A 220 16.58 -13.42 -17.09
CA PRO A 220 17.06 -14.80 -17.05
C PRO A 220 16.00 -15.76 -17.61
N VAL A 221 15.60 -15.56 -18.86
CA VAL A 221 14.59 -16.35 -19.57
C VAL A 221 15.01 -16.50 -21.03
N SER A 222 14.37 -17.38 -21.82
CA SER A 222 14.69 -17.50 -23.24
C SER A 222 14.31 -16.24 -24.02
N GLU A 223 14.96 -16.02 -25.17
CA GLU A 223 14.79 -14.81 -25.99
C GLU A 223 13.33 -14.54 -26.40
N ALA A 224 12.51 -15.60 -26.54
CA ALA A 224 11.10 -15.49 -26.91
C ALA A 224 10.28 -14.62 -25.92
N PHE A 225 10.71 -14.49 -24.67
CA PHE A 225 9.99 -13.77 -23.61
C PHE A 225 10.52 -12.34 -23.37
N LYS A 226 11.52 -11.87 -24.15
CA LYS A 226 12.22 -10.60 -23.89
C LYS A 226 11.78 -9.45 -24.79
N ALA A 227 10.91 -9.70 -25.75
CA ALA A 227 10.55 -8.74 -26.80
C ALA A 227 9.73 -7.52 -26.31
N THR A 228 9.10 -7.61 -25.13
CA THR A 228 8.29 -6.53 -24.57
C THR A 228 9.13 -5.27 -24.33
N VAL A 229 8.55 -4.11 -24.64
CA VAL A 229 9.12 -2.81 -24.24
C VAL A 229 8.52 -2.44 -22.89
N PRO A 230 9.32 -2.33 -21.81
CA PRO A 230 8.81 -1.93 -20.51
C PRO A 230 8.14 -0.57 -20.57
N GLN A 231 6.99 -0.41 -19.92
CA GLN A 231 6.40 0.91 -19.77
C GLN A 231 7.17 1.70 -18.72
N VAL A 232 7.78 2.82 -19.13
CA VAL A 232 8.66 3.65 -18.28
C VAL A 232 7.88 4.74 -17.53
N ASP A 233 6.54 4.77 -17.60
CA ASP A 233 5.70 5.75 -16.87
C ASP A 233 5.51 5.35 -15.39
N MET A 234 6.58 4.88 -14.75
CA MET A 234 6.60 4.65 -13.30
C MET A 234 6.73 5.99 -12.59
N LYS A 235 5.60 6.54 -12.18
CA LYS A 235 5.55 7.74 -11.33
C LYS A 235 5.81 7.41 -9.87
N LEU A 236 6.91 6.71 -9.62
CA LEU A 236 7.43 6.43 -8.28
C LEU A 236 7.96 7.74 -7.68
N ALA A 237 7.40 8.12 -6.54
CA ALA A 237 7.89 9.25 -5.79
C ALA A 237 7.98 8.88 -4.31
N VAL A 238 9.12 9.21 -3.72
CA VAL A 238 9.42 8.90 -2.32
C VAL A 238 9.06 10.13 -1.48
N TYR A 239 8.40 9.89 -0.35
CA TYR A 239 8.00 10.91 0.59
C TYR A 239 8.27 10.47 2.02
N ASP A 240 8.43 11.44 2.90
CA ASP A 240 8.23 11.25 4.33
C ASP A 240 6.82 11.76 4.70
N LEU A 241 6.10 10.96 5.50
CA LEU A 241 4.84 11.38 6.11
C LEU A 241 5.14 12.32 7.27
N LEU A 242 4.64 13.55 7.21
CA LEU A 242 4.80 14.55 8.28
C LEU A 242 3.67 14.47 9.30
N TYR A 243 2.45 14.22 8.81
CA TYR A 243 1.26 14.17 9.65
C TYR A 243 0.14 13.39 8.95
N GLN A 244 -0.62 12.61 9.73
CA GLN A 244 -1.78 11.89 9.24
C GLN A 244 -2.99 12.10 10.16
N ALA A 245 -4.15 12.36 9.60
CA ALA A 245 -5.38 12.57 10.35
C ALA A 245 -6.58 11.87 9.72
N GLY A 246 -7.61 11.60 10.51
CA GLY A 246 -8.86 11.02 10.06
C GLY A 246 -8.76 9.54 9.71
N HIS A 247 -9.46 9.12 8.65
CA HIS A 247 -9.48 7.72 8.22
C HIS A 247 -8.09 7.25 7.75
N GLY A 248 -7.67 6.07 8.23
CA GLY A 248 -6.36 5.48 7.93
C GLY A 248 -5.21 5.92 8.84
N ALA A 249 -5.41 6.88 9.74
CA ALA A 249 -4.45 7.18 10.80
C ALA A 249 -4.45 6.04 11.84
N ALA A 250 -3.28 5.46 12.13
CA ALA A 250 -3.15 4.42 13.14
C ALA A 250 -3.33 5.00 14.55
N ARG A 251 -4.36 4.54 15.29
CA ARG A 251 -4.62 4.98 16.67
C ARG A 251 -4.44 3.86 17.69
N ALA A 252 -3.97 4.26 18.88
CA ALA A 252 -3.85 3.35 20.02
C ALA A 252 -5.24 2.85 20.44
N GLY A 253 -5.39 1.52 20.59
CA GLY A 253 -6.65 0.89 21.01
C GLY A 253 -7.59 0.46 19.88
N GLU A 254 -7.36 0.86 18.62
CA GLU A 254 -8.25 0.52 17.49
C GLU A 254 -8.00 -0.87 16.87
N GLY A 255 -7.02 -1.64 17.38
CA GLY A 255 -6.77 -3.04 16.97
C GLY A 255 -6.37 -3.25 15.50
N ARG A 256 -6.42 -2.21 14.66
CA ARG A 256 -5.98 -2.16 13.27
C ARG A 256 -4.97 -1.04 13.11
N ALA A 257 -3.69 -1.41 13.11
CA ALA A 257 -2.58 -0.51 12.86
C ALA A 257 -2.24 -0.52 11.36
N GLU A 258 -3.02 0.15 10.53
CA GLU A 258 -2.66 0.35 9.12
C GLU A 258 -2.65 1.83 8.78
N VAL A 259 -1.43 2.38 8.64
CA VAL A 259 -1.16 3.76 8.19
C VAL A 259 -1.55 4.03 6.73
N ALA A 260 -2.26 3.13 6.07
CA ALA A 260 -2.56 3.25 4.65
C ALA A 260 -3.95 2.71 4.30
N ALA A 261 -5.01 3.13 5.00
CA ALA A 261 -6.37 2.75 4.59
C ALA A 261 -6.89 3.51 3.36
N ASP A 262 -6.33 4.69 3.02
CA ASP A 262 -6.78 5.41 1.83
C ASP A 262 -6.21 4.76 0.56
N ARG A 263 -7.10 4.19 -0.27
CA ARG A 263 -6.73 3.59 -1.57
C ARG A 263 -5.96 4.55 -2.49
N ARG A 264 -6.16 5.87 -2.37
CA ARG A 264 -5.47 6.91 -3.15
C ARG A 264 -4.00 7.07 -2.75
N VAL A 265 -3.70 6.85 -1.47
CA VAL A 265 -2.32 6.84 -0.94
C VAL A 265 -1.68 5.45 -1.12
N ARG A 266 -2.49 4.40 -1.20
CA ARG A 266 -2.09 3.04 -1.59
C ARG A 266 -1.93 2.82 -3.10
N LEU A 267 -2.02 3.83 -3.96
CA LEU A 267 -1.96 3.61 -5.42
C LEU A 267 -0.57 3.14 -5.87
N GLN A 268 -0.23 1.88 -5.59
CA GLN A 268 0.80 1.11 -6.28
C GLN A 268 0.46 0.98 -7.77
N GLN A 269 -0.81 1.22 -8.15
CA GLN A 269 -1.26 1.32 -9.53
C GLN A 269 -2.11 2.57 -9.74
N GLY A 270 -1.57 3.51 -10.51
CA GLY A 270 -2.17 4.81 -10.80
C GLY A 270 -1.10 5.85 -11.16
N PRO A 271 -1.49 7.06 -11.60
CA PRO A 271 -0.53 8.09 -12.02
C PRO A 271 0.26 8.73 -10.87
N ARG A 272 0.18 8.26 -9.62
CA ARG A 272 1.08 8.68 -8.51
C ARG A 272 1.28 7.49 -7.55
N ALA A 273 2.40 6.79 -7.67
CA ALA A 273 2.80 5.74 -6.74
C ALA A 273 3.70 6.35 -5.65
N LEU A 274 3.15 6.49 -4.44
CA LEU A 274 3.81 7.16 -3.31
C LEU A 274 4.46 6.13 -2.39
N GLN A 275 5.74 6.31 -2.08
CA GLN A 275 6.49 5.43 -1.18
C GLN A 275 6.87 6.20 0.08
N LEU A 276 6.31 5.80 1.23
CA LEU A 276 6.48 6.51 2.51
C LEU A 276 7.72 5.99 3.27
N ARG A 277 8.86 6.63 3.07
CA ARG A 277 10.16 6.15 3.55
C ARG A 277 10.25 6.09 5.07
N ASN A 278 9.90 7.15 5.79
CA ASN A 278 9.90 7.14 7.26
C ASN A 278 8.91 6.13 7.88
N ILE A 279 7.78 5.86 7.22
CA ILE A 279 6.85 4.80 7.64
C ILE A 279 7.46 3.42 7.41
N MET A 280 8.09 3.19 6.26
CA MET A 280 8.80 1.94 6.00
C MET A 280 9.96 1.75 6.98
N ARG A 281 10.67 2.82 7.35
CA ARG A 281 11.74 2.81 8.36
C ARG A 281 11.20 2.35 9.71
N ALA A 282 10.13 2.98 10.18
CA ALA A 282 9.49 2.62 11.44
C ALA A 282 9.01 1.15 11.44
N ARG A 283 8.37 0.69 10.36
CA ARG A 283 7.93 -0.72 10.22
C ARG A 283 9.11 -1.67 10.20
N PHE A 284 10.20 -1.32 9.52
CA PHE A 284 11.40 -2.13 9.54
C PHE A 284 11.95 -2.26 10.96
N ASP A 285 12.15 -1.14 11.66
CA ASP A 285 12.75 -1.15 13.01
C ASP A 285 11.91 -1.94 14.00
N ALA A 286 10.60 -1.74 13.97
CA ALA A 286 9.70 -2.31 14.94
C ALA A 286 9.26 -3.74 14.61
N LEU A 287 9.19 -4.10 13.33
CA LEU A 287 8.49 -5.31 12.89
C LEU A 287 9.35 -6.27 12.07
N VAL A 288 10.41 -5.80 11.39
CA VAL A 288 11.28 -6.63 10.54
C VAL A 288 12.60 -6.95 11.23
N ALA A 289 13.26 -5.95 11.80
CA ALA A 289 14.52 -6.15 12.52
C ALA A 289 14.39 -7.12 13.70
N PRO A 290 13.29 -7.11 14.50
CA PRO A 290 13.12 -8.11 15.56
C PRO A 290 12.87 -9.53 15.03
N VAL A 291 12.27 -9.67 13.84
CA VAL A 291 12.15 -10.97 13.17
C VAL A 291 13.52 -11.51 12.80
N ALA A 292 14.41 -10.65 12.28
CA ALA A 292 15.80 -11.02 12.03
C ALA A 292 16.55 -11.39 13.32
N ALA A 293 16.35 -10.66 14.41
CA ALA A 293 16.98 -10.97 15.69
C ALA A 293 16.60 -12.36 16.22
N GLU A 294 15.36 -12.79 16.01
CA GLU A 294 14.83 -14.07 16.50
C GLU A 294 15.11 -15.25 15.54
N LEU A 295 14.93 -15.04 14.23
CA LEU A 295 14.93 -16.13 13.25
C LEU A 295 16.17 -16.19 12.36
N LEU A 296 17.02 -15.16 12.29
CA LEU A 296 18.25 -15.22 11.49
C LEU A 296 19.47 -15.52 12.36
N ALA A 297 20.41 -16.26 11.76
CA ALA A 297 21.67 -16.59 12.41
C ALA A 297 22.45 -15.32 12.78
N PRO A 298 23.22 -15.31 13.89
CA PRO A 298 23.88 -14.11 14.40
C PRO A 298 24.69 -13.34 13.36
N GLU A 299 25.39 -14.04 12.46
CA GLU A 299 26.21 -13.43 11.42
C GLU A 299 25.44 -12.70 10.30
N LEU A 300 24.13 -12.92 10.18
CA LEU A 300 23.28 -12.21 9.21
C LEU A 300 22.67 -10.92 9.77
N ARG A 301 22.62 -10.76 11.09
CA ARG A 301 21.83 -9.71 11.74
C ARG A 301 22.32 -8.30 11.38
N ASP A 302 23.63 -8.10 11.32
CA ASP A 302 24.22 -6.82 10.91
C ASP A 302 23.98 -6.47 9.43
N ALA A 303 23.69 -7.49 8.60
CA ALA A 303 23.35 -7.28 7.20
C ALA A 303 21.89 -6.86 7.00
N VAL A 304 21.02 -7.05 8.01
CA VAL A 304 19.63 -6.59 7.96
C VAL A 304 19.59 -5.10 8.23
N ARG A 305 19.71 -4.32 7.15
CA ARG A 305 19.74 -2.86 7.15
C ARG A 305 18.55 -2.28 6.38
N PHE A 306 18.18 -1.04 6.73
CA PHE A 306 17.01 -0.39 6.14
C PHE A 306 17.19 -0.04 4.66
N GLU A 307 18.32 0.56 4.28
CA GLU A 307 18.52 1.04 2.91
C GLU A 307 18.43 -0.10 1.88
N PRO A 308 19.07 -1.27 2.07
CA PRO A 308 18.88 -2.44 1.22
C PRO A 308 17.44 -2.97 1.21
N PHE A 309 16.77 -3.00 2.36
CA PHE A 309 15.37 -3.41 2.45
C PHE A 309 14.44 -2.47 1.67
N PHE A 310 14.60 -1.16 1.84
CA PHE A 310 13.84 -0.15 1.11
C PHE A 310 14.09 -0.25 -0.40
N LEU A 311 15.36 -0.40 -0.81
CA LEU A 311 15.73 -0.62 -2.21
C LEU A 311 15.08 -1.87 -2.79
N ASN A 312 15.04 -3.00 -2.06
CA ASN A 312 14.36 -4.21 -2.52
C ASN A 312 12.88 -3.93 -2.83
N THR A 313 12.18 -3.22 -1.96
CA THR A 313 10.77 -2.84 -2.22
C THR A 313 10.65 -1.98 -3.47
N MET A 314 11.53 -0.99 -3.66
CA MET A 314 11.50 -0.14 -4.87
C MET A 314 11.79 -0.96 -6.14
N LEU A 315 12.74 -1.90 -6.09
CA LEU A 315 13.09 -2.77 -7.20
C LEU A 315 11.99 -3.80 -7.50
N GLU A 316 11.25 -4.25 -6.50
CA GLU A 316 10.05 -5.08 -6.67
C GLU A 316 8.96 -4.32 -7.46
N GLU A 317 8.68 -3.06 -7.10
CA GLU A 317 7.76 -2.20 -7.86
C GLU A 317 8.23 -2.02 -9.32
N MET A 318 9.54 -1.86 -9.53
CA MET A 318 10.13 -1.78 -10.87
C MET A 318 10.02 -3.09 -11.64
N ALA A 319 10.12 -4.22 -10.96
CA ALA A 319 10.03 -5.54 -11.58
C ALA A 319 8.64 -5.82 -12.16
N HIS A 320 7.58 -5.16 -11.68
CA HIS A 320 6.24 -5.26 -12.30
C HIS A 320 6.21 -4.70 -13.73
N ALA A 321 7.08 -3.74 -14.07
CA ALA A 321 7.21 -3.22 -15.43
C ALA A 321 7.98 -4.17 -16.38
N LEU A 322 8.64 -5.20 -15.83
CA LEU A 322 9.45 -6.17 -16.57
C LEU A 322 8.67 -7.45 -16.91
N GLY A 323 9.13 -8.14 -17.94
CA GLY A 323 8.51 -9.35 -18.45
C GLY A 323 7.44 -9.03 -19.50
N VAL A 324 6.50 -9.96 -19.69
CA VAL A 324 5.44 -9.86 -20.72
C VAL A 324 4.10 -9.51 -20.06
N GLN A 325 3.29 -8.69 -20.75
CA GLN A 325 1.93 -8.31 -20.29
C GLN A 325 0.83 -9.12 -20.98
N ARG A 326 1.17 -9.73 -22.12
CA ARG A 326 0.33 -10.63 -22.92
C ARG A 326 1.10 -11.91 -23.18
N THR A 327 0.39 -12.98 -23.47
CA THR A 327 1.02 -14.24 -23.90
C THR A 327 1.86 -14.02 -25.16
N ILE A 328 2.89 -14.85 -25.37
CA ILE A 328 3.81 -14.70 -26.51
C ILE A 328 3.12 -14.90 -27.87
N ASP A 329 1.96 -15.58 -27.88
CA ASP A 329 1.10 -15.73 -29.05
C ASP A 329 0.09 -14.57 -29.22
N ASP A 330 0.16 -13.56 -28.34
CA ASP A 330 -0.65 -12.34 -28.30
C ASP A 330 -2.17 -12.55 -28.18
N ARG A 331 -2.62 -13.74 -27.77
CA ARG A 331 -4.06 -14.06 -27.71
C ARG A 331 -4.79 -13.42 -26.54
N GLN A 332 -4.14 -13.33 -25.39
CA GLN A 332 -4.75 -12.86 -24.14
C GLN A 332 -3.74 -12.14 -23.25
N THR A 333 -4.24 -11.36 -22.31
CA THR A 333 -3.39 -10.83 -21.24
C THR A 333 -2.88 -11.97 -20.36
N VAL A 334 -1.73 -11.77 -19.72
CA VAL A 334 -1.20 -12.75 -18.75
C VAL A 334 -2.21 -13.00 -17.61
N HIS A 335 -2.94 -11.96 -17.20
CA HIS A 335 -3.94 -12.06 -16.16
C HIS A 335 -5.09 -13.00 -16.55
N GLU A 336 -5.64 -12.82 -17.76
CA GLU A 336 -6.68 -13.71 -18.30
C GLU A 336 -6.17 -15.14 -18.45
N ALA A 337 -4.95 -15.30 -18.95
CA ALA A 337 -4.36 -16.61 -19.21
C ALA A 337 -4.15 -17.46 -17.95
N LEU A 338 -3.71 -16.85 -16.84
CA LEU A 338 -3.37 -17.56 -15.60
C LEU A 338 -4.54 -17.64 -14.61
N GLY A 339 -5.66 -17.00 -14.91
CA GLY A 339 -6.88 -17.04 -14.11
C GLY A 339 -6.65 -16.78 -12.63
N ALA A 340 -7.08 -17.71 -11.78
CA ALA A 340 -7.02 -17.59 -10.32
C ALA A 340 -5.60 -17.46 -9.74
N GLN A 341 -4.56 -17.81 -10.51
CA GLN A 341 -3.16 -17.77 -10.05
C GLN A 341 -2.42 -16.52 -10.49
N ALA A 342 -2.98 -15.72 -11.39
CA ALA A 342 -2.32 -14.57 -11.99
C ALA A 342 -1.68 -13.62 -10.94
N ALA A 343 -2.44 -13.25 -9.91
CA ALA A 343 -1.98 -12.32 -8.88
C ALA A 343 -0.84 -12.89 -8.02
N THR A 344 -0.89 -14.19 -7.68
CA THR A 344 0.21 -14.84 -6.92
C THR A 344 1.46 -14.98 -7.76
N ILE A 345 1.33 -15.35 -9.05
CA ILE A 345 2.48 -15.48 -9.95
C ILE A 345 3.13 -14.12 -10.21
N GLU A 346 2.34 -13.06 -10.44
CA GLU A 346 2.87 -11.71 -10.63
C GLU A 346 3.57 -11.17 -9.38
N ALA A 347 3.00 -11.39 -8.19
CA ALA A 347 3.65 -11.01 -6.92
C ALA A 347 4.94 -11.82 -6.68
N ALA A 348 4.96 -13.11 -6.99
CA ALA A 348 6.17 -13.93 -6.88
C ALA A 348 7.25 -13.46 -7.87
N LYS A 349 6.86 -13.12 -9.11
CA LYS A 349 7.76 -12.58 -10.13
C LYS A 349 8.40 -11.29 -9.66
N GLY A 350 7.61 -10.33 -9.17
CA GLY A 350 8.13 -9.07 -8.63
C GLY A 350 9.15 -9.29 -7.52
N ALA A 351 8.82 -10.13 -6.54
CA ALA A 351 9.70 -10.45 -5.41
C ALA A 351 11.03 -11.07 -5.87
N VAL A 352 11.01 -12.07 -6.75
CA VAL A 352 12.23 -12.76 -7.21
C VAL A 352 13.06 -11.87 -8.13
N LEU A 353 12.42 -11.14 -9.05
CA LEU A 353 13.12 -10.21 -9.93
C LEU A 353 13.73 -9.05 -9.16
N SER A 354 13.19 -8.64 -8.00
CA SER A 354 13.83 -7.62 -7.17
C SER A 354 15.25 -8.02 -6.75
N LEU A 355 15.46 -9.29 -6.37
CA LEU A 355 16.77 -9.83 -6.01
C LEU A 355 17.69 -9.95 -7.23
N TRP A 356 17.14 -10.42 -8.35
CA TRP A 356 17.91 -10.49 -9.60
C TRP A 356 18.35 -9.10 -10.09
N LEU A 357 17.48 -8.09 -9.93
CA LEU A 357 17.79 -6.69 -10.24
C LEU A 357 18.90 -6.13 -9.37
N VAL A 358 18.94 -6.48 -8.07
CA VAL A 358 20.06 -6.12 -7.19
C VAL A 358 21.37 -6.64 -7.76
N ASP A 359 21.44 -7.94 -8.07
CA ASP A 359 22.66 -8.56 -8.62
C ASP A 359 23.06 -7.91 -9.96
N TRP A 360 22.07 -7.61 -10.81
CA TRP A 360 22.29 -6.93 -12.08
C TRP A 360 22.85 -5.52 -11.88
N LEU A 361 22.23 -4.69 -11.04
CA LEU A 361 22.64 -3.32 -10.79
C LEU A 361 24.02 -3.27 -10.12
N GLN A 362 24.31 -4.19 -9.20
CA GLN A 362 25.64 -4.31 -8.58
C GLN A 362 26.71 -4.70 -9.60
N ALA A 363 26.44 -5.65 -10.49
CA ALA A 363 27.35 -6.03 -11.56
C ALA A 363 27.64 -4.88 -12.55
N HIS A 364 26.77 -3.87 -12.59
CA HIS A 364 26.93 -2.66 -13.40
C HIS A 364 27.40 -1.44 -12.59
N GLY A 365 27.68 -1.57 -11.30
CA GLY A 365 28.19 -0.49 -10.45
C GLY A 365 27.16 0.53 -9.97
N GLU A 366 25.86 0.24 -10.13
CA GLU A 366 24.75 1.16 -9.82
C GLU A 366 24.29 1.11 -8.35
N LEU A 367 24.82 0.16 -7.57
CA LEU A 367 24.56 0.01 -6.13
C LEU A 367 25.87 -0.08 -5.33
N PRO A 368 26.70 0.99 -5.31
CA PRO A 368 28.01 0.96 -4.63
C PRO A 368 27.89 0.95 -3.09
N ASP A 369 26.78 1.44 -2.55
CA ASP A 369 26.61 1.67 -1.12
C ASP A 369 25.99 0.47 -0.37
N THR A 370 25.67 -0.62 -1.07
CA THR A 370 25.02 -1.80 -0.49
C THR A 370 25.67 -3.10 -0.97
N LYS A 371 25.57 -4.15 -0.16
CA LYS A 371 26.16 -5.48 -0.44
C LYS A 371 25.08 -6.51 -0.76
N PRO A 372 25.36 -7.52 -1.61
CA PRO A 372 24.38 -8.55 -1.96
C PRO A 372 23.76 -9.23 -0.73
N LEU A 373 24.59 -9.55 0.28
CA LEU A 373 24.14 -10.20 1.52
C LEU A 373 23.13 -9.33 2.29
N GLU A 374 23.26 -8.00 2.26
CA GLU A 374 22.35 -7.11 2.97
C GLU A 374 20.95 -7.12 2.33
N HIS A 375 20.89 -7.15 1.00
CA HIS A 375 19.64 -7.31 0.26
C HIS A 375 19.01 -8.69 0.53
N GLN A 376 19.81 -9.75 0.53
CA GLN A 376 19.31 -11.12 0.77
C GLN A 376 18.81 -11.31 2.21
N ALA A 377 19.55 -10.82 3.20
CA ALA A 377 19.17 -10.91 4.61
C ALA A 377 17.91 -10.07 4.91
N GLY A 378 17.85 -8.83 4.39
CA GLY A 378 16.67 -7.98 4.49
C GLY A 378 15.44 -8.59 3.80
N PHE A 379 15.64 -9.23 2.64
CA PHE A 379 14.58 -9.95 1.93
C PHE A 379 14.04 -11.13 2.73
N LEU A 380 14.92 -11.98 3.28
CA LEU A 380 14.50 -13.12 4.11
C LEU A 380 13.73 -12.66 5.37
N ALA A 381 14.25 -11.66 6.09
CA ALA A 381 13.56 -11.11 7.25
C ALA A 381 12.19 -10.50 6.87
N GLY A 382 12.13 -9.78 5.75
CA GLY A 382 10.89 -9.22 5.20
C GLY A 382 9.88 -10.29 4.79
N LEU A 383 10.33 -11.39 4.16
CA LEU A 383 9.48 -12.52 3.82
C LEU A 383 8.85 -13.15 5.06
N LEU A 384 9.66 -13.47 6.08
CA LEU A 384 9.19 -14.08 7.33
C LEU A 384 8.19 -13.15 8.04
N HIS A 385 8.50 -11.85 8.08
CA HIS A 385 7.58 -10.83 8.58
C HIS A 385 6.26 -10.86 7.80
N ALA A 386 6.28 -10.76 6.48
CA ALA A 386 5.07 -10.69 5.66
C ALA A 386 4.18 -11.94 5.79
N ILE A 387 4.77 -13.14 5.76
CA ILE A 387 4.05 -14.41 5.88
C ILE A 387 3.33 -14.52 7.23
N ARG A 388 3.90 -13.95 8.31
CA ARG A 388 3.25 -13.92 9.63
C ARG A 388 1.88 -13.26 9.59
N PHE A 389 1.72 -12.18 8.84
CA PHE A 389 0.49 -11.38 8.81
C PHE A 389 -0.52 -11.85 7.79
N ASP A 390 -0.02 -12.33 6.66
CA ASP A 390 -0.85 -12.61 5.51
C ASP A 390 -0.25 -13.79 4.74
N ALA A 391 -0.67 -15.00 5.11
CA ALA A 391 -0.28 -16.24 4.43
C ALA A 391 -1.28 -16.66 3.35
N THR A 392 -2.46 -16.04 3.30
CA THR A 392 -3.60 -16.53 2.49
C THR A 392 -3.92 -15.65 1.30
N SER A 393 -3.56 -14.36 1.30
CA SER A 393 -3.72 -13.52 0.12
C SER A 393 -2.85 -13.96 -1.04
N ALA A 394 -3.09 -13.37 -2.22
CA ALA A 394 -2.26 -13.62 -3.38
C ALA A 394 -0.77 -13.30 -3.12
N THR A 395 -0.49 -12.19 -2.44
CA THR A 395 0.85 -11.74 -2.04
C THR A 395 1.45 -12.66 -0.98
N GLY A 396 0.65 -13.04 0.02
CA GLY A 396 1.05 -13.97 1.08
C GLY A 396 1.49 -15.33 0.55
N ARG A 397 0.65 -15.91 -0.30
CA ARG A 397 0.94 -17.14 -1.06
C ARG A 397 2.18 -17.02 -1.91
N ALA A 398 2.40 -15.86 -2.55
CA ALA A 398 3.62 -15.61 -3.32
C ALA A 398 4.87 -15.61 -2.43
N ARG A 399 4.80 -14.97 -1.24
CA ARG A 399 5.92 -14.99 -0.28
C ARG A 399 6.21 -16.41 0.23
N LEU A 400 5.18 -17.21 0.49
CA LEU A 400 5.31 -18.64 0.84
C LEU A 400 5.97 -19.44 -0.29
N LEU A 401 5.51 -19.25 -1.53
CA LEU A 401 6.09 -19.90 -2.72
C LEU A 401 7.58 -19.60 -2.83
N VAL A 402 7.96 -18.32 -2.76
CA VAL A 402 9.37 -17.91 -2.86
C VAL A 402 10.17 -18.45 -1.69
N PHE A 403 9.69 -18.34 -0.45
CA PHE A 403 10.38 -18.86 0.71
C PHE A 403 10.63 -20.37 0.59
N ASN A 404 9.59 -21.15 0.28
CA ASN A 404 9.67 -22.61 0.17
C ASN A 404 10.59 -23.02 -1.00
N TYR A 405 10.52 -22.34 -2.15
CA TYR A 405 11.42 -22.60 -3.28
C TYR A 405 12.89 -22.40 -2.88
N PHE A 406 13.22 -21.27 -2.27
CA PHE A 406 14.59 -20.96 -1.85
C PHE A 406 15.08 -21.92 -0.76
N ARG A 407 14.19 -22.38 0.12
CA ARG A 407 14.50 -23.39 1.12
C ARG A 407 14.78 -24.75 0.47
N ASP A 408 13.92 -25.20 -0.43
CA ASP A 408 14.06 -26.50 -1.11
C ASP A 408 15.31 -26.51 -2.03
N TRP A 409 15.72 -25.36 -2.55
CA TRP A 409 16.97 -25.16 -3.30
C TRP A 409 18.23 -25.05 -2.42
N GLY A 410 18.07 -25.02 -1.09
CA GLY A 410 19.18 -24.86 -0.14
C GLY A 410 19.76 -23.45 -0.04
N ALA A 411 19.09 -22.45 -0.62
CA ALA A 411 19.44 -21.03 -0.48
C ALA A 411 19.12 -20.51 0.92
N PHE A 412 17.98 -20.91 1.49
CA PHE A 412 17.66 -20.71 2.91
C PHE A 412 17.87 -22.02 3.67
N ARG A 413 18.79 -22.02 4.63
CA ARG A 413 19.06 -23.20 5.47
C ARG A 413 18.73 -22.91 6.91
N ARG A 414 17.82 -23.69 7.48
CA ARG A 414 17.49 -23.64 8.90
C ARG A 414 18.44 -24.56 9.68
N ASP A 415 19.11 -24.00 10.68
CA ASP A 415 19.89 -24.78 11.63
C ASP A 415 18.94 -25.45 12.65
N MET A 416 18.99 -26.77 12.76
CA MET A 416 18.04 -27.53 13.58
C MET A 416 18.23 -27.31 15.08
N ALA A 417 19.44 -26.97 15.53
CA ALA A 417 19.75 -26.79 16.95
C ALA A 417 19.29 -25.42 17.46
N SER A 418 19.59 -24.36 16.71
CA SER A 418 19.24 -22.97 17.06
C SER A 418 17.89 -22.53 16.53
N GLY A 419 17.34 -23.22 15.51
CA GLY A 419 16.14 -22.80 14.80
C GLY A 419 16.31 -21.50 14.02
N THR A 420 17.55 -21.13 13.66
CA THR A 420 17.85 -19.90 12.91
C THR A 420 18.19 -20.18 11.45
N TYR A 421 17.86 -19.24 10.57
CA TYR A 421 18.11 -19.33 9.14
C TYR A 421 19.47 -18.72 8.76
N ARG A 422 20.17 -19.40 7.85
CA ARG A 422 21.38 -18.97 7.15
C ARG A 422 21.10 -18.86 5.65
N ILE A 423 21.89 -18.04 4.97
CA ILE A 423 21.80 -17.83 3.52
C ILE A 423 23.03 -18.46 2.85
N ASP A 424 22.80 -19.21 1.77
CA ASP A 424 23.85 -19.66 0.88
C ASP A 424 23.90 -18.79 -0.37
N PRO A 425 24.94 -17.96 -0.57
CA PRO A 425 24.97 -17.02 -1.68
C PRO A 425 24.96 -17.68 -3.06
N VAL A 426 25.56 -18.87 -3.20
CA VAL A 426 25.64 -19.57 -4.48
C VAL A 426 24.28 -20.16 -4.83
N ALA A 427 23.65 -20.85 -3.88
CA ALA A 427 22.31 -21.39 -4.08
C ALA A 427 21.27 -20.27 -4.23
N MET A 428 21.44 -19.12 -3.56
CA MET A 428 20.58 -17.94 -3.68
C MET A 428 20.54 -17.43 -5.13
N ARG A 429 21.71 -17.26 -5.75
CA ARG A 429 21.79 -16.82 -7.15
C ARG A 429 21.13 -17.82 -8.10
N ALA A 430 21.46 -19.10 -7.96
CA ALA A 430 20.90 -20.15 -8.82
C ALA A 430 19.37 -20.27 -8.66
N ALA A 431 18.86 -20.22 -7.44
CA ALA A 431 17.43 -20.25 -7.14
C ALA A 431 16.71 -19.02 -7.73
N THR A 432 17.31 -17.83 -7.59
CA THR A 432 16.77 -16.58 -8.13
C THR A 432 16.64 -16.63 -9.64
N GLU A 433 17.72 -16.97 -10.36
CA GLU A 433 17.72 -17.05 -11.82
C GLU A 433 16.73 -18.11 -12.32
N THR A 434 16.69 -19.29 -11.68
CA THR A 434 15.82 -20.40 -12.12
C THR A 434 14.34 -20.11 -11.86
N LEU A 435 13.99 -19.59 -10.67
CA LEU A 435 12.60 -19.26 -10.36
C LEU A 435 12.11 -18.07 -11.21
N ALA A 436 12.95 -17.06 -11.45
CA ALA A 436 12.61 -15.97 -12.35
C ALA A 436 12.30 -16.49 -13.78
N ALA A 437 13.14 -17.38 -14.31
CA ALA A 437 12.93 -18.03 -15.60
C ALA A 437 11.59 -18.75 -15.66
N GLN A 438 11.29 -19.54 -14.63
CA GLN A 438 10.07 -20.34 -14.54
C GLN A 438 8.82 -19.44 -14.49
N LEU A 439 8.80 -18.42 -13.63
CA LEU A 439 7.67 -17.50 -13.50
C LEU A 439 7.41 -16.71 -14.79
N LEU A 440 8.47 -16.17 -15.41
CA LEU A 440 8.36 -15.46 -16.70
C LEU A 440 7.86 -16.37 -17.82
N THR A 441 8.29 -17.63 -17.83
CA THR A 441 7.85 -18.63 -18.82
C THR A 441 6.38 -18.96 -18.65
N LEU A 442 5.92 -19.22 -17.42
CA LEU A 442 4.50 -19.48 -17.12
C LEU A 442 3.62 -18.34 -17.59
N GLN A 443 4.01 -17.09 -17.31
CA GLN A 443 3.29 -15.90 -17.75
C GLN A 443 3.22 -15.80 -19.27
N GLY A 444 4.37 -15.86 -19.97
CA GLY A 444 4.36 -15.70 -21.41
C GLY A 444 3.73 -16.86 -22.17
N ALA A 445 3.82 -18.09 -21.66
CA ALA A 445 3.14 -19.23 -22.26
C ALA A 445 1.64 -19.22 -21.97
N GLY A 446 1.18 -18.47 -20.98
CA GLY A 446 -0.21 -18.54 -20.50
C GLY A 446 -0.53 -19.91 -19.89
N ASP A 447 0.45 -20.53 -19.22
CA ASP A 447 0.33 -21.89 -18.68
C ASP A 447 -0.40 -21.88 -17.33
N GLU A 448 -1.73 -21.83 -17.38
CA GLU A 448 -2.60 -21.86 -16.19
C GLU A 448 -2.36 -23.11 -15.34
N ALA A 449 -2.23 -24.28 -15.98
CA ALA A 449 -2.08 -25.56 -15.30
C ALA A 449 -0.72 -25.64 -14.57
N GLY A 450 0.36 -25.21 -15.23
CA GLY A 450 1.69 -25.10 -14.63
C GLY A 450 1.72 -24.10 -13.47
N ALA A 451 1.06 -22.95 -13.62
CA ALA A 451 0.92 -21.97 -12.54
C ALA A 451 0.15 -22.54 -11.34
N ALA A 452 -0.96 -23.23 -11.57
CA ALA A 452 -1.73 -23.88 -10.51
C ALA A 452 -0.93 -24.97 -9.79
N ALA A 453 -0.17 -25.78 -10.52
CA ALA A 453 0.70 -26.81 -9.95
C ALA A 453 1.80 -26.20 -9.07
N LEU A 454 2.49 -25.16 -9.55
CA LEU A 454 3.54 -24.47 -8.81
C LEU A 454 3.01 -23.86 -7.50
N VAL A 455 1.86 -23.18 -7.57
CA VAL A 455 1.22 -22.58 -6.39
C VAL A 455 0.75 -23.66 -5.41
N ALA A 456 0.15 -24.74 -5.88
CA ALA A 456 -0.33 -25.82 -5.01
C ALA A 456 0.83 -26.51 -4.25
N ASP A 457 1.98 -26.67 -4.89
CA ASP A 457 3.16 -27.31 -4.31
C ASP A 457 3.88 -26.40 -3.30
N LEU A 458 4.05 -25.12 -3.64
CA LEU A 458 4.96 -24.24 -2.91
C LEU A 458 4.28 -23.16 -2.07
N ALA A 459 3.03 -22.78 -2.32
CA ALA A 459 2.39 -21.68 -1.58
C ALA A 459 1.75 -22.10 -0.25
N GLY A 460 2.11 -23.27 0.29
CA GLY A 460 1.61 -23.80 1.55
C GLY A 460 2.46 -23.40 2.76
N LEU A 461 1.82 -23.03 3.88
CA LEU A 461 2.49 -22.85 5.17
C LEU A 461 2.89 -24.22 5.77
N ARG A 462 4.15 -24.60 5.59
CA ARG A 462 4.71 -25.87 6.06
C ARG A 462 4.86 -25.88 7.60
N PRO A 463 4.79 -27.05 8.27
CA PRO A 463 4.80 -27.14 9.75
C PRO A 463 5.97 -26.44 10.42
N GLU A 464 7.19 -26.63 9.93
CA GLU A 464 8.40 -26.00 10.48
C GLU A 464 8.32 -24.48 10.47
N LEU A 465 7.92 -23.87 9.36
CA LEU A 465 7.77 -22.42 9.27
C LEU A 465 6.65 -21.92 10.20
N ARG A 466 5.55 -22.67 10.35
CA ARG A 466 4.48 -22.31 11.29
C ARG A 466 5.00 -22.22 12.73
N GLU A 467 5.85 -23.16 13.13
CA GLU A 467 6.47 -23.16 14.47
C GLU A 467 7.44 -21.98 14.64
N ASP A 468 8.23 -21.66 13.62
CA ASP A 468 9.12 -20.49 13.63
C ASP A 468 8.35 -19.17 13.72
N LEU A 469 7.24 -19.03 13.00
CA LEU A 469 6.39 -17.84 13.10
C LEU A 469 5.72 -17.73 14.47
N ALA A 470 5.35 -18.86 15.10
CA ALA A 470 4.81 -18.88 16.46
C ALA A 470 5.85 -18.44 17.51
N ARG A 471 7.15 -18.69 17.28
CA ARG A 471 8.22 -18.17 18.15
C ARG A 471 8.27 -16.65 18.18
N LEU A 472 7.96 -15.97 17.07
CA LEU A 472 7.93 -14.50 17.02
C LEU A 472 6.87 -13.93 17.97
N ALA A 473 5.72 -14.60 18.08
CA ALA A 473 4.67 -14.24 19.02
C ALA A 473 5.13 -14.45 20.48
N GLY A 474 5.76 -15.60 20.76
CA GLY A 474 6.35 -15.89 22.08
C GLY A 474 7.46 -14.92 22.49
N ALA A 475 8.23 -14.41 21.52
CA ALA A 475 9.27 -13.40 21.71
C ALA A 475 8.71 -11.96 21.85
N GLY A 476 7.39 -11.77 21.74
CA GLY A 476 6.75 -10.47 21.88
C GLY A 476 7.02 -9.52 20.70
N VAL A 477 7.37 -10.03 19.51
CA VAL A 477 7.57 -9.20 18.33
C VAL A 477 6.25 -8.50 17.98
N PRO A 478 6.22 -7.16 17.91
CA PRO A 478 5.00 -6.41 17.67
C PRO A 478 4.31 -6.79 16.36
N THR A 479 2.99 -6.63 16.32
CA THR A 479 2.15 -6.91 15.15
C THR A 479 1.67 -5.65 14.43
N GLY A 480 2.00 -4.47 14.96
CA GLY A 480 1.56 -3.21 14.39
C GLY A 480 2.23 -2.00 15.03
N LEU A 481 1.95 -0.83 14.44
CA LEU A 481 2.48 0.45 14.87
C LEU A 481 1.39 1.49 15.12
N VAL A 482 1.63 2.36 16.09
CA VAL A 482 0.90 3.62 16.25
C VAL A 482 1.93 4.74 16.27
N PHE A 483 1.62 5.85 15.60
CA PHE A 483 2.53 6.97 15.50
C PHE A 483 2.20 8.06 16.53
N ARG A 484 3.22 8.53 17.24
CA ARG A 484 3.21 9.86 17.86
C ARG A 484 3.66 10.85 16.81
N GLN A 485 2.93 11.94 16.64
CA GLN A 485 3.17 12.95 15.63
C GLN A 485 2.87 14.33 16.21
N GLY A 486 3.32 15.38 15.54
CA GLY A 486 3.08 16.77 15.93
C GLY A 486 4.26 17.67 15.65
N GLU A 487 4.03 18.98 15.72
CA GLU A 487 5.03 20.01 15.39
C GLU A 487 6.37 19.80 16.13
N ASN A 488 6.31 19.50 17.44
CA ASN A 488 7.51 19.25 18.26
C ASN A 488 8.39 18.10 17.75
N LEU A 489 7.78 17.02 17.22
CA LEU A 489 8.53 15.86 16.69
C LEU A 489 9.14 16.15 15.31
N LEU A 490 8.64 17.17 14.63
CA LEU A 490 9.18 17.69 13.37
C LEU A 490 10.21 18.82 13.60
N GLY A 491 10.47 19.20 14.85
CA GLY A 491 11.35 20.33 15.20
C GLY A 491 10.78 21.70 14.81
N LEU A 492 9.45 21.81 14.73
CA LEU A 492 8.73 23.03 14.38
C LEU A 492 8.30 23.84 15.60
#